data_AF-A0AAI8VSY5-F1
#
_entry.id   AF-A0AAI8VSY5-F1
#
_cell.length_a   1.000
_cell.length_b   1.000
_cell.length_c   1.000
_cell.angle_alpha   90.00
_cell.angle_beta   90.00
_cell.angle_gamma   90.00
#
_symmetry.space_group_name_H-M   'P 1'
#
loop_
_entity.id
_entity.type
_entity.pdbx_description
1 polymer ?
#
loop_
_entity_poly.entity_id
_entity_poly.type
_entity_poly.pdbx_seq_one_letter_code
_entity_poly.pdbx_strand_id
1 'polypeptide(L)'
;MAYTLMLVAYLGFYHARVAQGMDPATLPYRALWAPYSTYFALLLGVLALLFVGYDSFYPFDVWSFITSYFALAFGIFMFLLWKVVRRTKFVSPRDADLISGKAEVDEECRHWEESGIEEVEKQRLARMSFPRRCWERLW
;
A
#
# COMPACT_ATOMS: atom_id res chain seq x y z
N MET A 1 -8.45 -4.99 5.79
CA MET A 1 -7.19 -5.64 6.21
C MET A 1 -6.01 -5.20 5.37
N ALA A 2 -6.06 -5.37 4.04
CA ALA A 2 -4.95 -5.04 3.13
C ALA A 2 -4.41 -3.61 3.30
N TYR A 3 -5.28 -2.60 3.32
CA TYR A 3 -4.88 -1.20 3.51
C TYR A 3 -4.20 -0.94 4.86
N THR A 4 -4.70 -1.55 5.94
CA THR A 4 -4.08 -1.45 7.27
C THR A 4 -2.66 -2.02 7.26
N LEU A 5 -2.44 -3.15 6.58
CA LEU A 5 -1.10 -3.74 6.42
C LEU A 5 -0.18 -2.88 5.54
N MET A 6 -0.71 -2.25 4.50
CA MET A 6 0.03 -1.31 3.67
C MET A 6 0.52 -0.10 4.48
N LEU A 7 -0.30 0.42 5.40
CA LEU A 7 0.11 1.49 6.32
C LEU A 7 1.23 1.03 7.28
N VAL A 8 1.17 -0.21 7.78
CA VAL A 8 2.25 -0.79 8.60
C VAL A 8 3.55 -0.90 7.80
N ALA A 9 3.48 -1.37 6.55
CA ALA A 9 4.64 -1.45 5.66
C ALA A 9 5.23 -0.04 5.38
N TYR A 10 4.37 0.94 5.12
CA TYR A 10 4.79 2.33 4.94
C TYR A 10 5.47 2.90 6.19
N LEU A 11 4.96 2.62 7.40
CA LEU A 11 5.63 3.03 8.64
C LEU A 11 7.02 2.40 8.75
N GLY A 12 7.18 1.12 8.39
CA GLY A 12 8.49 0.47 8.33
C GLY A 12 9.46 1.19 7.38
N PHE A 13 8.99 1.50 6.16
CA PHE A 13 9.74 2.28 5.18
C PHE A 13 10.12 3.67 5.69
N TYR A 14 9.16 4.39 6.28
CA TYR A 14 9.38 5.73 6.82
C TYR A 14 10.48 5.73 7.89
N HIS A 15 10.42 4.80 8.84
CA HIS A 15 11.46 4.68 9.87
C HIS A 15 12.81 4.27 9.30
N ALA A 16 12.85 3.36 8.33
CA ALA A 16 14.10 2.96 7.68
C ALA A 16 14.76 4.14 6.95
N ARG A 17 13.96 4.89 6.19
CA ARG A 17 14.39 6.09 5.47
C ARG A 17 14.94 7.16 6.40
N VAL A 18 14.25 7.42 7.52
CA VAL A 18 14.69 8.39 8.53
C VAL A 18 15.97 7.91 9.23
N ALA A 19 16.07 6.62 9.56
CA ALA A 19 17.24 6.04 10.22
C ALA A 19 18.49 6.07 9.33
N GLN A 20 18.34 6.01 8.00
CA GLN A 20 19.41 6.09 7.01
C GLN A 20 19.73 7.53 6.56
N GLY A 21 19.01 8.54 7.09
CA GLY A 21 19.28 9.94 6.78
C GLY A 21 18.94 10.37 5.35
N MET A 22 18.08 9.62 4.64
CA MET A 22 17.65 10.00 3.30
C MET A 22 16.85 11.31 3.31
N ASP A 23 17.07 12.17 2.33
CA ASP A 23 16.38 13.46 2.22
C ASP A 23 14.92 13.27 1.76
N PRO A 24 13.91 13.82 2.48
CA PRO A 24 12.51 13.79 2.06
C PRO A 24 12.25 14.36 0.67
N ALA A 25 13.09 15.29 0.18
CA ALA A 25 12.92 15.91 -1.13
C ALA A 25 13.22 14.96 -2.31
N THR A 26 13.90 13.84 -2.06
CA THR A 26 14.20 12.84 -3.10
C THR A 26 12.99 11.98 -3.48
N LEU A 27 11.92 12.02 -2.69
CA LEU A 27 10.71 11.26 -2.98
C LEU A 27 9.82 12.04 -3.96
N PRO A 28 9.32 11.39 -5.03
CA PRO A 28 8.36 12.01 -5.95
C PRO A 28 7.06 12.45 -5.26
N TYR A 29 6.65 11.75 -4.20
CA TYR A 29 5.46 12.04 -3.44
C TYR A 29 5.74 12.09 -1.94
N ARG A 30 5.21 13.14 -1.29
CA ARG A 30 5.29 13.32 0.16
C ARG A 30 3.90 13.58 0.73
N ALA A 31 3.46 12.69 1.61
CA ALA A 31 2.23 12.90 2.36
C ALA A 31 2.38 14.07 3.34
N LEU A 32 1.35 14.92 3.40
CA LEU A 32 1.27 15.99 4.38
C LEU A 32 1.20 15.40 5.80
N TRP A 33 1.98 15.97 6.72
CA TRP A 33 2.05 15.55 8.14
C TRP A 33 2.47 14.10 8.38
N ALA A 34 3.11 13.43 7.42
CA ALA A 34 3.72 12.12 7.68
C ALA A 34 4.82 12.25 8.75
N PRO A 35 4.84 11.37 9.78
CA PRO A 35 4.12 10.10 9.88
C PRO A 35 2.82 10.16 10.70
N TYR A 36 2.45 11.31 11.28
CA TYR A 36 1.29 11.45 12.17
C TYR A 36 -0.03 11.12 11.47
N SER A 37 -0.21 11.56 10.22
CA SER A 37 -1.37 11.21 9.40
C SER A 37 -1.48 9.70 9.18
N THR A 38 -0.36 9.01 9.01
CA THR A 38 -0.31 7.55 8.87
C THR A 38 -0.70 6.83 10.16
N TYR A 39 -0.21 7.28 11.33
CA TYR A 39 -0.60 6.70 12.63
C TYR A 39 -2.11 6.86 12.88
N PHE A 40 -2.67 8.01 12.55
CA PHE A 40 -4.10 8.25 12.64
C PHE A 40 -4.90 7.34 11.70
N ALA A 41 -4.48 7.22 10.43
CA ALA A 41 -5.11 6.31 9.47
C ALA A 41 -5.02 4.84 9.91
N LEU A 42 -3.90 4.43 10.52
CA LEU A 42 -3.71 3.08 11.04
C LEU A 42 -4.67 2.81 12.20
N LEU A 43 -4.83 3.75 13.13
CA LEU A 43 -5.78 3.64 14.23
C LEU A 43 -7.21 3.44 13.70
N LEU A 44 -7.66 4.26 12.74
CA LEU A 44 -8.97 4.12 12.11
C LEU A 44 -9.11 2.77 11.40
N GLY A 45 -8.07 2.32 10.69
CA GLY A 45 -8.07 1.02 10.01
C GLY A 45 -8.17 -0.16 10.96
N VAL A 46 -7.54 -0.09 12.14
CA VAL A 46 -7.65 -1.12 13.19
C VAL A 46 -9.04 -1.10 13.80
N LEU A 47 -9.59 0.08 14.12
CA LEU A 47 -10.95 0.19 14.65
C LEU A 47 -11.98 -0.37 13.65
N ALA A 48 -11.89 0.01 12.37
CA ALA A 48 -12.77 -0.50 11.33
C ALA A 48 -12.72 -2.04 11.22
N LEU A 49 -11.54 -2.64 11.37
CA LEU A 49 -11.38 -4.10 11.37
C LEU A 49 -12.07 -4.77 12.57
N LEU A 50 -12.03 -4.14 13.74
CA LEU A 50 -12.69 -4.67 14.94
C LEU A 50 -14.22 -4.55 14.84
N PHE A 51 -14.71 -3.43 14.34
CA PHE A 51 -16.15 -3.13 14.26
C PHE A 51 -16.86 -3.75 13.05
N VAL A 52 -16.13 -4.29 12.06
CA VAL A 52 -16.74 -4.80 10.82
C VAL A 52 -17.79 -5.90 11.04
N GLY A 53 -17.60 -6.73 12.07
CA GLY A 53 -18.49 -7.84 12.41
C GLY A 53 -19.24 -7.62 13.71
N TYR A 54 -19.42 -6.37 14.15
CA TYR A 54 -20.06 -6.06 15.43
C TYR A 54 -21.48 -6.65 15.54
N ASP A 55 -22.23 -6.65 14.43
CA ASP A 55 -23.59 -7.20 14.38
C ASP A 55 -23.64 -8.72 14.64
N SER A 56 -22.51 -9.43 14.46
CA SER A 56 -22.43 -10.88 14.72
C SER A 56 -22.43 -11.22 16.21
N PHE A 57 -22.27 -10.23 17.11
CA PHE A 57 -22.24 -10.48 18.55
C PHE A 57 -23.63 -10.52 19.19
N TYR A 58 -24.67 -9.95 18.58
CA TYR A 58 -26.02 -9.94 19.17
C TYR A 58 -27.17 -9.90 18.14
N PRO A 59 -28.02 -10.95 18.07
CA PRO A 59 -27.84 -12.28 18.66
C PRO A 59 -26.59 -12.96 18.07
N PHE A 60 -25.87 -13.74 18.88
CA PHE A 60 -24.62 -14.36 18.43
C PHE A 60 -24.87 -15.34 17.28
N ASP A 61 -24.42 -14.98 16.07
CA ASP A 61 -24.49 -15.84 14.89
C ASP A 61 -23.10 -16.31 14.50
N VAL A 62 -22.89 -17.63 14.60
CA VAL A 62 -21.61 -18.28 14.33
C VAL A 62 -21.20 -18.10 12.87
N TRP A 63 -22.16 -18.14 11.95
CA TRP A 63 -21.87 -18.02 10.52
C TRP A 63 -21.38 -16.61 10.18
N SER A 64 -22.09 -15.58 10.61
CA SER A 64 -21.69 -14.18 10.42
C SER A 64 -20.38 -13.83 11.12
N PHE A 65 -20.14 -14.41 12.32
CA PHE A 65 -18.88 -14.21 13.03
C PHE A 65 -17.70 -14.79 12.25
N ILE A 66 -17.82 -16.05 11.80
CA ILE A 66 -16.74 -16.70 11.05
C ILE A 66 -16.50 -15.95 9.73
N THR A 67 -17.54 -15.63 8.96
CA THR A 67 -17.34 -14.94 7.66
C THR A 67 -16.72 -13.56 7.82
N SER A 68 -17.10 -12.81 8.87
CA SER A 68 -16.57 -11.45 9.12
C SER A 68 -15.12 -11.46 9.62
N TYR A 69 -14.74 -12.41 10.47
CA TYR A 69 -13.43 -12.42 11.15
C TYR A 69 -12.44 -13.46 10.61
N PHE A 70 -12.86 -14.40 9.77
CA PHE A 70 -11.99 -15.44 9.20
C PHE A 70 -10.79 -14.85 8.47
N ALA A 71 -11.00 -13.84 7.62
CA ALA A 71 -9.92 -13.23 6.87
C ALA A 71 -8.85 -12.61 7.79
N LEU A 72 -9.28 -11.98 8.89
CA LEU A 72 -8.37 -11.39 9.88
C LEU A 72 -7.56 -12.48 10.60
N ALA A 73 -8.23 -13.51 11.11
CA ALA A 73 -7.59 -14.62 11.80
C ALA A 73 -6.64 -15.40 10.87
N PHE A 74 -7.08 -15.68 9.65
CA PHE A 74 -6.31 -16.38 8.64
C PHE A 74 -5.06 -15.60 8.23
N GLY A 75 -5.16 -14.28 8.03
CA GLY A 75 -4.01 -13.47 7.67
C GLY A 75 -2.96 -13.38 8.79
N ILE A 76 -3.39 -13.29 10.06
CA ILE A 76 -2.47 -13.36 11.22
C ILE A 76 -1.82 -14.75 11.29
N PHE A 77 -2.60 -15.81 11.16
CA PHE A 77 -2.11 -17.18 11.17
C PHE A 77 -1.07 -17.40 10.08
N MET A 78 -1.33 -16.97 8.85
CA MET A 78 -0.41 -17.15 7.72
C MET A 78 0.89 -16.37 7.91
N PHE A 79 0.81 -15.14 8.46
CA PHE A 79 2.00 -14.36 8.81
C PHE A 79 2.86 -15.05 9.88
N LEU A 80 2.23 -15.54 10.95
CA LEU A 80 2.92 -16.26 12.02
C LEU A 80 3.49 -17.59 11.53
N LEU A 81 2.73 -18.35 10.75
CA LEU A 81 3.16 -19.61 10.14
C LEU A 81 4.43 -19.40 9.30
N TRP A 82 4.41 -18.41 8.41
CA TRP A 82 5.59 -18.06 7.61
C TRP A 82 6.79 -17.70 8.48
N LYS A 83 6.57 -16.88 9.52
CA LYS A 83 7.63 -16.43 10.42
C LYS A 83 8.22 -17.57 11.26
N VAL A 84 7.40 -18.52 11.69
CA VAL A 84 7.84 -19.71 12.44
C VAL A 84 8.58 -20.69 11.51
N VAL A 85 8.03 -20.99 10.33
CA VAL A 85 8.62 -21.93 9.36
C VAL A 85 9.95 -21.41 8.81
N ARG A 86 10.00 -20.14 8.40
CA ARG A 86 11.19 -19.52 7.79
C ARG A 86 12.13 -18.86 8.81
N ARG A 87 11.73 -18.80 10.08
CA ARG A 87 12.49 -18.18 11.19
C ARG A 87 13.03 -16.79 10.83
N THR A 88 12.22 -15.99 10.15
CA THR A 88 12.63 -14.66 9.70
C THR A 88 12.69 -13.69 10.88
N LYS A 89 13.75 -12.87 10.94
CA LYS A 89 13.90 -11.83 11.95
C LYS A 89 13.26 -10.53 11.48
N PHE A 90 12.83 -9.70 12.43
CA PHE A 90 12.49 -8.32 12.09
C PHE A 90 13.78 -7.58 11.70
N VAL A 91 13.74 -6.88 10.57
CA VAL A 91 14.87 -6.09 10.08
C VAL A 91 14.93 -4.79 10.86
N SER A 92 16.13 -4.42 11.33
CA SER A 92 16.38 -3.12 11.94
C SER A 92 16.19 -2.02 10.90
N PRO A 93 15.52 -0.89 11.22
CA PRO A 93 15.37 0.21 10.27
C PRO A 93 16.69 0.73 9.67
N ARG A 94 17.80 0.64 10.42
CA ARG A 94 19.14 1.04 9.95
C ARG A 94 19.71 0.10 8.89
N ASP A 95 19.38 -1.19 8.98
CA ASP A 95 19.94 -2.25 8.14
C ASP A 95 19.00 -2.63 6.99
N ALA A 96 17.86 -1.95 6.87
CA ALA A 96 16.88 -2.20 5.82
C ALA A 96 17.44 -1.76 4.47
N ASP A 97 17.40 -2.65 3.48
CA ASP A 97 17.85 -2.33 2.13
C ASP A 97 16.75 -1.54 1.39
N LEU A 98 17.04 -0.28 1.06
CA LEU A 98 16.14 0.64 0.35
C LEU A 98 16.67 1.04 -1.03
N ILE A 99 17.89 0.64 -1.38
CA ILE A 99 18.61 1.14 -2.57
C ILE A 99 18.88 0.02 -3.58
N SER A 100 19.07 -1.21 -3.13
CA SER A 100 19.31 -2.34 -4.04
C SER A 100 18.14 -2.52 -5.01
N GLY A 101 18.46 -2.70 -6.31
CA GLY A 101 17.47 -2.82 -7.38
C GLY A 101 16.77 -1.51 -7.77
N LYS A 102 16.95 -0.41 -7.04
CA LYS A 102 16.32 0.88 -7.37
C LYS A 102 16.76 1.41 -8.74
N ALA A 103 18.05 1.31 -9.07
CA ALA A 103 18.59 1.87 -10.31
C ALA A 103 17.97 1.26 -11.58
N GLU A 104 17.67 -0.05 -11.56
CA GLU A 104 17.03 -0.76 -12.67
C GLU A 104 15.58 -0.30 -12.86
N VAL A 105 14.84 -0.13 -11.75
CA VAL A 105 13.47 0.40 -11.77
C VAL A 105 13.44 1.86 -12.25
N ASP A 106 14.37 2.69 -11.77
CA ASP A 106 14.48 4.09 -12.19
C ASP A 106 14.80 4.19 -13.69
N GLU A 107 15.62 3.29 -14.24
CA GLU A 107 15.91 3.23 -15.68
C GLU A 107 14.70 2.80 -16.51
N GLU A 108 13.94 1.80 -16.05
CA GLU A 108 12.69 1.38 -16.69
C GLU A 108 11.65 2.52 -16.67
N CYS A 109 11.44 3.17 -15.53
CA CYS A 109 10.56 4.34 -15.42
C CYS A 109 10.97 5.45 -16.39
N ARG A 110 12.27 5.75 -16.47
CA ARG A 110 12.79 6.74 -17.41
C ARG A 110 12.54 6.34 -18.86
N HIS A 111 12.69 5.06 -19.22
CA HIS A 111 12.36 4.58 -20.57
C HIS A 111 10.89 4.81 -20.91
N TRP A 112 9.97 4.53 -19.98
CA TRP A 112 8.54 4.76 -20.19
C TRP A 112 8.20 6.26 -20.28
N GLU A 113 8.81 7.11 -19.45
CA GLU A 113 8.66 8.57 -19.52
C GLU A 113 9.20 9.14 -20.84
N GLU A 114 10.39 8.72 -21.28
CA GLU A 114 11.03 9.16 -22.52
C GLU A 114 10.36 8.59 -23.78
N SER A 115 9.76 7.40 -23.69
CA SER A 115 9.04 6.76 -24.82
C SER A 115 7.79 7.52 -25.27
N GLY A 116 7.41 8.58 -24.55
CA GLY A 116 6.37 9.51 -24.98
C GLY A 116 4.98 8.88 -25.01
N ILE A 117 4.69 7.91 -24.14
CA ILE A 117 3.37 7.27 -24.04
C ILE A 117 2.27 8.32 -23.90
N GLU A 118 2.50 9.38 -23.12
CA GLU A 118 1.55 10.49 -22.99
C GLU A 118 1.27 11.19 -24.33
N GLU A 119 2.29 11.34 -25.16
CA GLU A 119 2.15 11.92 -26.49
C GLU A 119 1.43 10.96 -27.44
N VAL A 120 1.71 9.65 -27.34
CA VAL A 120 0.98 8.61 -28.08
C VAL A 120 -0.49 8.57 -27.64
N GLU A 121 -0.79 8.69 -26.34
CA GLU A 121 -2.14 8.72 -25.78
C GLU A 121 -2.88 9.98 -26.21
N LYS A 122 -2.23 11.16 -26.16
CA LYS A 122 -2.79 12.41 -26.71
C LYS A 122 -3.11 12.28 -28.20
N GLN A 123 -2.21 11.68 -28.98
CA GLN A 123 -2.44 11.41 -30.40
C GLN A 123 -3.56 10.39 -30.64
N ARG A 124 -3.65 9.35 -29.81
CA ARG A 124 -4.73 8.34 -29.82
C ARG A 124 -6.07 9.00 -29.53
N LEU A 125 -6.18 9.79 -28.46
CA LEU A 125 -7.38 10.54 -28.07
C LEU A 125 -7.78 11.59 -29.13
N ALA A 126 -6.81 12.23 -29.80
CA ALA A 126 -7.08 13.20 -30.86
C ALA A 126 -7.73 12.55 -32.11
N ARG A 127 -7.46 11.26 -32.36
CA ARG A 127 -8.05 10.49 -33.48
C ARG A 127 -9.45 9.93 -33.17
N MET A 128 -9.93 10.04 -31.93
CA MET A 128 -11.22 9.47 -31.53
C MET A 128 -12.39 10.44 -31.73
N SER A 129 -13.57 9.86 -31.90
CA SER A 129 -14.83 10.60 -31.87
C SER A 129 -15.05 11.25 -30.50
N PHE A 130 -15.68 12.43 -30.49
CA PHE A 130 -15.93 13.21 -29.29
C PHE A 130 -16.56 12.42 -28.11
N PRO A 131 -17.62 11.61 -28.30
CA PRO A 131 -18.23 10.88 -27.17
C PRO A 131 -17.28 9.84 -26.58
N ARG A 132 -16.48 9.16 -27.42
CA ARG A 132 -15.48 8.19 -26.94
C ARG A 132 -14.33 8.86 -26.21
N ARG A 133 -13.87 10.02 -26.70
CA ARG A 133 -12.82 10.81 -26.05
C ARG A 133 -13.26 11.37 -24.69
N CYS A 134 -14.51 11.80 -24.55
CA CYS A 134 -15.04 12.22 -23.24
C CYS A 134 -15.15 11.03 -22.27
N TRP A 135 -15.60 9.87 -22.75
CA TRP A 135 -15.67 8.65 -21.94
C TRP A 135 -14.28 8.20 -21.45
N GLU A 136 -13.28 8.18 -22.34
CA GLU A 136 -11.89 7.82 -22.00
C GLU A 136 -11.13 8.89 -21.19
N ARG A 137 -11.64 10.13 -21.07
CA ARG A 137 -11.08 11.12 -20.14
C ARG A 137 -11.67 11.02 -18.74
N LEU A 138 -12.86 10.45 -18.64
CA LEU A 138 -13.56 10.27 -17.37
C LEU A 138 -13.09 9.02 -16.62
N TRP A 139 -12.52 8.06 -17.36
CA TRP A 139 -12.07 6.76 -16.91
C TRP A 139 -10.56 6.63 -17.07
#